data_AF-A0A9P6KEE7-F1
#
_entry.id   AF-A0A9P6KEE7-F1
#
_cell.length_a   1.000
_cell.length_b   1.000
_cell.length_c   1.000
_cell.angle_alpha   90.00
_cell.angle_beta   90.00
_cell.angle_gamma   90.00
#
_symmetry.space_group_name_H-M   'P 1'
#
loop_
_entity.id
_entity.type
_entity.pdbx_description
1 polymer ?
#
loop_
_entity_poly.entity_id
_entity_poly.type
_entity_poly.pdbx_seq_one_letter_code
_entity_poly.pdbx_strand_id
1 'polypeptide(L)'
;SSTPGYYVPLDPESLWPEDVVGPTGGLQWDDKHQIPHELTLEDIPGVIKSFGDAAVRAQKAGMDTVEIHAAHGYLLHQFLSPATNKRTDKYGGSLENRARLLLEVVAEIQANWPKEKPLLVRISASDNIEYLENEPSFDIEQTVQVAKWLKDAGVDVIHVSSGGNVKEQKISYAPSYQVHFAERIKKEVPGLIVMAVGVITNGPQAEEILERGQADLIAVARGFLRDPTLALRAARELGLQPRYTSQYNMFLSRFNF
;
A
#
# COMPACT_ATOMS: atom_id res chain seq x y z
N SER A 1 -17.59 -2.86 -12.63
CA SER A 1 -18.60 -1.83 -12.32
C SER A 1 -17.98 -0.46 -12.57
N SER A 2 -18.33 0.15 -13.70
CA SER A 2 -17.88 1.46 -14.15
C SER A 2 -18.66 2.56 -13.42
N THR A 3 -18.19 2.96 -12.24
CA THR A 3 -18.61 4.23 -11.65
C THR A 3 -17.76 5.34 -12.28
N PRO A 4 -18.37 6.36 -12.92
CA PRO A 4 -17.65 7.43 -13.63
C PRO A 4 -17.09 8.48 -12.66
N GLY A 5 -16.30 8.04 -11.67
CA GLY A 5 -15.75 8.88 -10.60
C GLY A 5 -14.25 9.15 -10.68
N TYR A 6 -13.56 8.73 -11.74
CA TYR A 6 -12.09 8.79 -11.84
C TYR A 6 -11.54 9.98 -12.61
N TYR A 7 -12.38 10.86 -13.13
CA TYR A 7 -11.90 11.95 -13.99
C TYR A 7 -12.03 13.29 -13.27
N VAL A 8 -10.91 13.77 -12.75
CA VAL A 8 -10.68 15.22 -12.73
C VAL A 8 -10.51 15.59 -14.19
N PRO A 9 -11.35 16.46 -14.78
CA PRO A 9 -11.12 16.93 -16.15
C PRO A 9 -9.69 17.46 -16.26
N LEU A 10 -9.06 17.30 -17.43
CA LEU A 10 -7.86 18.05 -17.80
C LEU A 10 -8.26 19.52 -17.97
N ASP A 11 -8.61 20.15 -16.86
CA ASP A 11 -8.98 21.55 -16.79
C ASP A 11 -7.67 22.36 -16.78
N PRO A 12 -7.49 23.35 -17.66
CA PRO A 12 -6.43 24.34 -17.50
C PRO A 12 -6.51 25.11 -16.16
N GLU A 13 -7.65 25.09 -15.46
CA GLU A 13 -7.79 25.52 -14.06
C GLU A 13 -7.55 24.42 -13.02
N SER A 14 -7.01 23.24 -13.42
CA SER A 14 -6.65 22.21 -12.44
C SER A 14 -5.69 22.80 -11.41
N LEU A 15 -5.76 22.31 -10.17
CA LEU A 15 -4.99 22.90 -9.07
C LEU A 15 -3.47 22.81 -9.30
N TRP A 16 -2.99 21.84 -10.10
CA TRP A 16 -1.58 21.49 -10.27
C TRP A 16 -1.23 20.86 -11.64
N PRO A 17 -1.43 21.56 -12.79
CA PRO A 17 -1.29 20.98 -14.12
C PRO A 17 0.15 20.64 -14.51
N GLU A 18 1.13 21.22 -13.82
CA GLU A 18 2.57 21.02 -14.05
C GLU A 18 3.28 20.28 -12.91
N ASP A 19 2.56 19.84 -11.85
CA ASP A 19 3.18 19.22 -10.66
C ASP A 19 3.03 17.70 -10.60
N VAL A 20 2.46 17.07 -11.63
CA VAL A 20 2.46 15.60 -11.70
C VAL A 20 3.82 15.14 -12.16
N VAL A 21 4.52 14.46 -11.26
CA VAL A 21 5.87 13.96 -11.48
C VAL A 21 5.89 12.43 -11.43
N GLY A 22 6.86 11.83 -12.12
CA GLY A 22 7.07 10.39 -12.15
C GLY A 22 8.54 10.03 -12.42
N PRO A 23 8.88 8.73 -12.40
CA PRO A 23 10.23 8.28 -12.70
C PRO A 23 10.61 8.48 -14.17
N THR A 24 9.64 8.43 -15.09
CA THR A 24 9.83 8.56 -16.54
C THR A 24 8.89 9.62 -17.09
N GLY A 25 9.44 10.62 -17.76
CA GLY A 25 8.65 11.67 -18.40
C GLY A 25 7.86 11.14 -19.61
N GLY A 26 6.70 11.74 -19.89
CA GLY A 26 5.95 11.41 -21.12
C GLY A 26 5.04 10.17 -21.03
N LEU A 27 5.20 9.34 -19.98
CA LEU A 27 4.45 8.09 -19.82
C LEU A 27 3.17 8.30 -19.00
N GLN A 28 2.09 8.70 -19.65
CA GLN A 28 0.76 8.84 -19.01
C GLN A 28 0.14 7.47 -18.65
N TRP A 29 -0.67 7.43 -17.60
CA TRP A 29 -1.37 6.22 -17.17
C TRP A 29 -2.48 5.78 -18.13
N ASP A 30 -3.32 6.72 -18.57
CA ASP A 30 -4.26 6.56 -19.70
C ASP A 30 -4.39 7.89 -20.47
N ASP A 31 -5.26 7.92 -21.49
CA ASP A 31 -5.49 9.08 -22.36
C ASP A 31 -6.21 10.27 -21.69
N LYS A 32 -6.61 10.12 -20.43
CA LYS A 32 -7.34 11.11 -19.64
C LYS A 32 -6.55 11.61 -18.43
N HIS A 33 -5.33 11.10 -18.22
CA HIS A 33 -4.44 11.54 -17.15
C HIS A 33 -3.42 12.56 -17.68
N GLN A 34 -2.89 13.38 -16.77
CA GLN A 34 -1.80 14.29 -17.10
C GLN A 34 -0.53 13.49 -17.43
N ILE A 35 0.26 14.05 -18.34
CA ILE A 35 1.57 13.51 -18.70
C ILE A 35 2.54 13.88 -17.58
N PRO A 36 3.18 12.91 -16.90
CA PRO A 36 4.08 13.23 -15.81
C PRO A 36 5.38 13.85 -16.34
N HIS A 37 5.91 14.81 -15.58
CA HIS A 37 7.30 15.27 -15.72
C HIS A 37 8.24 14.27 -15.05
N GLU A 38 9.40 14.06 -15.66
CA GLU A 38 10.44 13.21 -15.07
C GLU A 38 11.08 13.91 -13.86
N LEU A 39 11.10 13.27 -12.69
CA LEU A 39 11.85 13.79 -11.55
C LEU A 39 13.35 13.87 -11.89
N THR A 40 13.95 15.05 -11.72
CA THR A 40 15.39 15.21 -11.88
C THR A 40 16.15 14.69 -10.66
N LEU A 41 17.46 14.51 -10.77
CA LEU A 41 18.29 14.10 -9.62
C LEU A 41 18.32 15.19 -8.53
N GLU A 42 18.09 16.44 -8.93
CA GLU A 42 18.00 17.61 -8.08
C GLU A 42 16.65 17.68 -7.33
N ASP A 43 15.56 17.17 -7.92
CA ASP A 43 14.22 17.17 -7.32
C ASP A 43 14.04 16.07 -6.26
N ILE A 44 14.65 14.90 -6.49
CA ILE A 44 14.48 13.70 -5.66
C ILE A 44 14.76 13.97 -4.16
N PRO A 45 15.85 14.66 -3.77
CA PRO A 45 16.07 15.04 -2.37
C PRO A 45 14.92 15.82 -1.74
N GLY A 46 14.26 16.70 -2.51
CA GLY A 46 13.09 17.46 -2.05
C GLY A 46 11.87 16.57 -1.79
N VAL A 47 11.66 15.56 -2.65
CA VAL A 47 10.62 14.54 -2.44
C VAL A 47 10.89 13.74 -1.16
N ILE A 48 12.11 13.25 -0.99
CA ILE A 48 12.52 12.47 0.20
C ILE A 48 12.28 13.29 1.47
N LYS A 49 12.79 14.54 1.50
CA LYS A 49 12.59 15.45 2.63
C LYS A 49 11.11 15.70 2.93
N SER A 50 10.27 15.79 1.90
CA SER A 50 8.82 16.02 2.08
C SER A 50 8.14 14.88 2.84
N PHE A 51 8.58 13.63 2.66
CA PHE A 51 8.14 12.49 3.46
C PHE A 51 8.62 12.58 4.91
N GLY A 52 9.88 12.96 5.16
CA GLY A 52 10.41 13.22 6.51
C GLY A 52 9.62 14.31 7.24
N ASP A 53 9.41 15.45 6.59
CA ASP A 53 8.62 16.56 7.13
C ASP A 53 7.17 16.12 7.42
N ALA A 54 6.60 15.21 6.63
CA ALA A 54 5.27 14.64 6.88
C ALA A 54 5.25 13.75 8.12
N ALA A 55 6.28 12.94 8.35
CA ALA A 55 6.43 12.15 9.57
C ALA A 55 6.52 13.04 10.82
N VAL A 56 7.27 14.14 10.76
CA VAL A 56 7.33 15.15 11.85
C VAL A 56 5.94 15.72 12.13
N ARG A 57 5.17 16.05 11.09
CA ARG A 57 3.79 16.55 11.25
C ARG A 57 2.87 15.48 11.85
N ALA A 58 2.97 14.23 11.41
CA ALA A 58 2.18 13.12 11.95
C ALA A 58 2.48 12.89 13.44
N GLN A 59 3.76 12.97 13.83
CA GLN A 59 4.17 12.85 15.22
C GLN A 59 3.57 13.96 16.08
N LYS A 60 3.66 15.22 15.62
CA LYS A 60 3.07 16.39 16.29
C LYS A 60 1.55 16.29 16.42
N ALA A 61 0.89 15.65 15.46
CA ALA A 61 -0.55 15.39 15.50
C ALA A 61 -0.94 14.25 16.45
N GLY A 62 0.03 13.54 17.04
CA GLY A 62 -0.22 12.45 17.99
C GLY A 62 -0.52 11.10 17.33
N MET A 63 -0.16 10.91 16.06
CA MET A 63 -0.36 9.61 15.38
C MET A 63 0.50 8.52 16.04
N ASP A 64 -0.06 7.32 16.20
CA ASP A 64 0.64 6.15 16.78
C ASP A 64 1.47 5.38 15.75
N THR A 65 1.17 5.56 14.46
CA THR A 65 1.82 4.88 13.35
C THR A 65 1.78 5.76 12.10
N VAL A 66 2.68 5.50 11.16
CA VAL A 66 2.60 6.03 9.78
C VAL A 66 2.74 4.88 8.78
N GLU A 67 2.07 4.99 7.63
CA GLU A 67 2.18 4.03 6.52
C GLU A 67 2.66 4.76 5.26
N ILE A 68 3.81 4.33 4.72
CA ILE A 68 4.35 4.82 3.45
C ILE A 68 3.58 4.14 2.32
N HIS A 69 3.02 4.93 1.42
CA HIS A 69 2.28 4.41 0.27
C HIS A 69 3.21 4.15 -0.93
N ALA A 70 3.63 2.89 -1.11
CA ALA A 70 4.45 2.41 -2.24
C ALA A 70 3.68 1.40 -3.11
N ALA A 71 2.41 1.69 -3.38
CA ALA A 71 1.49 0.79 -4.07
C ALA A 71 0.62 1.57 -5.07
N HIS A 72 -0.22 0.85 -5.80
CA HIS A 72 -1.34 1.39 -6.61
C HIS A 72 -0.99 2.37 -7.73
N GLY A 73 0.27 2.42 -8.15
CA GLY A 73 0.69 3.26 -9.27
C GLY A 73 0.93 4.72 -8.90
N TYR A 74 1.02 5.03 -7.60
CA TYR A 74 1.57 6.30 -7.14
C TYR A 74 3.10 6.29 -7.20
N LEU A 75 3.72 7.45 -6.96
CA LEU A 75 5.13 7.73 -7.20
C LEU A 75 6.09 6.60 -6.81
N LEU A 76 6.06 6.14 -5.55
CA LEU A 76 6.99 5.10 -5.09
C LEU A 76 6.76 3.74 -5.77
N HIS A 77 5.50 3.41 -6.11
CA HIS A 77 5.20 2.21 -6.90
C HIS A 77 5.69 2.35 -8.34
N GLN A 78 5.53 3.53 -8.93
CA GLN A 78 6.02 3.79 -10.28
C GLN A 78 7.53 3.61 -10.37
N PHE A 79 8.29 4.08 -9.37
CA PHE A 79 9.74 3.85 -9.28
C PHE A 79 10.08 2.38 -9.13
N LEU A 80 9.32 1.65 -8.30
CA LEU A 80 9.51 0.21 -8.13
C LEU A 80 9.24 -0.56 -9.41
N SER A 81 8.29 -0.16 -10.26
CA SER A 81 7.92 -0.96 -11.41
C SER A 81 8.75 -0.68 -12.66
N PRO A 82 9.30 -1.71 -13.32
CA PRO A 82 9.98 -1.55 -14.61
C PRO A 82 9.00 -1.22 -15.75
N ALA A 83 7.69 -1.38 -15.55
CA ALA A 83 6.68 -0.96 -16.53
C ALA A 83 6.62 0.57 -16.66
N THR A 84 6.85 1.29 -15.56
CA THR A 84 6.75 2.76 -15.48
C THR A 84 8.08 3.47 -15.27
N ASN A 85 9.08 2.82 -14.68
CA ASN A 85 10.43 3.37 -14.49
C ASN A 85 11.39 2.88 -15.58
N LYS A 86 11.65 3.76 -16.56
CA LYS A 86 12.56 3.54 -17.69
C LYS A 86 13.87 4.30 -17.52
N ARG A 87 14.15 4.82 -16.32
CA ARG A 87 15.38 5.57 -16.04
C ARG A 87 16.62 4.70 -16.24
N THR A 88 17.70 5.33 -16.66
CA THR A 88 19.03 4.71 -16.84
C THR A 88 20.05 5.17 -15.81
N ASP A 89 19.64 6.05 -14.88
CA ASP A 89 20.47 6.54 -13.79
C ASP A 89 20.37 5.63 -12.54
N LYS A 90 20.88 6.13 -11.40
CA LYS A 90 20.90 5.40 -10.13
C LYS A 90 19.52 5.05 -9.56
N TYR A 91 18.43 5.56 -10.14
CA TYR A 91 17.05 5.27 -9.72
C TYR A 91 16.27 4.40 -10.70
N GLY A 92 16.90 3.84 -11.76
CA GLY A 92 16.24 2.90 -12.66
C GLY A 92 17.11 1.72 -13.11
N GLY A 93 16.53 0.86 -13.96
CA GLY A 93 17.13 -0.38 -14.41
C GLY A 93 16.98 -1.51 -13.37
N SER A 94 18.05 -1.79 -12.62
CA SER A 94 18.06 -2.90 -11.66
C SER A 94 17.01 -2.73 -10.55
N LEU A 95 16.64 -3.82 -9.89
CA LEU A 95 15.68 -3.77 -8.78
C LEU A 95 16.20 -2.90 -7.62
N GLU A 96 17.50 -2.96 -7.34
CA GLU A 96 18.17 -2.16 -6.31
C GLU A 96 18.03 -0.66 -6.61
N ASN A 97 18.23 -0.25 -7.87
CA ASN A 97 18.07 1.14 -8.28
C ASN A 97 16.61 1.58 -8.24
N ARG A 98 15.68 0.76 -8.72
CA ARG A 98 14.23 1.03 -8.66
C ARG A 98 13.70 1.14 -7.23
N ALA A 99 14.21 0.34 -6.31
CA ALA A 99 13.86 0.38 -4.89
C ALA A 99 14.56 1.50 -4.11
N ARG A 100 15.60 2.12 -4.67
CA ARG A 100 16.44 3.12 -3.99
C ARG A 100 15.64 4.27 -3.39
N LEU A 101 14.72 4.86 -4.16
CA LEU A 101 13.91 5.98 -3.69
C LEU A 101 13.06 5.59 -2.46
N LEU A 102 12.43 4.41 -2.49
CA LEU A 102 11.65 3.92 -1.37
C LEU A 102 12.52 3.73 -0.12
N LEU A 103 13.71 3.15 -0.26
CA LEU A 103 14.63 2.96 0.85
C LEU A 103 15.18 4.28 1.41
N GLU A 104 15.46 5.27 0.55
CA GLU A 104 15.84 6.62 0.96
C GLU A 104 14.70 7.34 1.71
N VAL A 105 13.45 7.17 1.27
CA VAL A 105 12.25 7.67 1.99
C VAL A 105 12.08 6.99 3.35
N VAL A 106 12.27 5.67 3.44
CA VAL A 106 12.24 4.95 4.73
C VAL A 106 13.29 5.49 5.68
N ALA A 107 14.53 5.69 5.20
CA ALA A 107 15.61 6.23 6.02
C ALA A 107 15.31 7.65 6.53
N GLU A 108 14.76 8.52 5.67
CA GLU A 108 14.38 9.88 6.04
C GLU A 108 13.24 9.91 7.07
N ILE A 109 12.25 9.02 6.93
CA ILE A 109 11.17 8.89 7.93
C ILE A 109 11.73 8.34 9.25
N GLN A 110 12.56 7.30 9.22
CA GLN A 110 13.21 6.73 10.41
C GLN A 110 14.05 7.75 11.18
N ALA A 111 14.68 8.70 10.49
CA ALA A 111 15.41 9.79 11.13
C ALA A 111 14.50 10.79 11.89
N ASN A 112 13.22 10.84 11.53
CA ASN A 112 12.24 11.81 12.03
C ASN A 112 11.06 11.18 12.80
N TRP A 113 10.99 9.86 12.89
CA TRP A 113 9.91 9.11 13.51
C TRP A 113 10.39 8.40 14.79
N PRO A 114 9.60 8.38 15.89
CA PRO A 114 10.00 7.70 17.12
C PRO A 114 10.21 6.19 16.91
N LYS A 115 11.35 5.66 17.38
CA LYS A 115 11.75 4.26 17.16
C LYS A 115 10.80 3.24 17.80
N GLU A 116 10.07 3.66 18.83
CA GLU A 116 9.09 2.84 19.52
C GLU A 116 7.73 2.76 18.80
N LYS A 117 7.51 3.61 17.78
CA LYS A 117 6.25 3.65 17.03
C LYS A 117 6.39 2.90 15.70
N PRO A 118 5.45 2.01 15.34
CA PRO A 118 5.54 1.24 14.11
C PRO A 118 5.63 2.10 12.84
N LEU A 119 6.49 1.67 11.91
CA LEU A 119 6.56 2.15 10.54
C LEU A 119 6.03 1.07 9.58
N LEU A 120 5.00 1.42 8.82
CA LEU A 120 4.36 0.55 7.85
C LEU A 120 4.78 0.95 6.43
N VAL A 121 4.87 -0.03 5.53
CA VAL A 121 4.93 0.21 4.08
C VAL A 121 3.82 -0.57 3.40
N ARG A 122 2.99 0.12 2.62
CA ARG A 122 2.03 -0.52 1.73
C ARG A 122 2.62 -0.72 0.35
N ILE A 123 2.60 -1.94 -0.16
CA ILE A 123 3.17 -2.32 -1.45
C ILE A 123 2.14 -3.02 -2.34
N SER A 124 2.21 -2.78 -3.65
CA SER A 124 1.53 -3.60 -4.64
C SER A 124 2.45 -4.78 -4.97
N ALA A 125 2.04 -6.00 -4.63
CA ALA A 125 2.87 -7.19 -4.77
C ALA A 125 3.08 -7.66 -6.21
N SER A 126 2.30 -7.11 -7.14
CA SER A 126 2.40 -7.36 -8.56
C SER A 126 1.68 -6.26 -9.33
N ASP A 127 2.18 -5.89 -10.50
CA ASP A 127 1.47 -5.04 -11.47
C ASP A 127 0.31 -5.77 -12.17
N ASN A 128 0.26 -7.10 -12.07
CA ASN A 128 -0.69 -8.01 -12.72
C ASN A 128 -0.65 -7.95 -14.25
N ILE A 129 0.56 -7.82 -14.81
CA ILE A 129 0.83 -7.84 -16.26
C ILE A 129 1.80 -8.94 -16.68
N GLU A 130 2.12 -9.89 -15.82
CA GLU A 130 3.05 -11.01 -16.10
C GLU A 130 2.59 -11.90 -17.27
N TYR A 131 1.32 -11.76 -17.68
CA TYR A 131 0.77 -12.42 -18.86
C TYR A 131 1.17 -11.75 -20.19
N LEU A 132 1.81 -10.58 -20.16
CA LEU A 132 2.35 -9.88 -21.32
C LEU A 132 3.81 -10.28 -21.52
N GLU A 133 4.08 -11.12 -22.51
CA GLU A 133 5.41 -11.73 -22.74
C GLU A 133 6.55 -10.71 -22.95
N ASN A 134 6.25 -9.51 -23.44
CA ASN A 134 7.24 -8.49 -23.80
C ASN A 134 7.22 -7.26 -22.88
N GLU A 135 6.46 -7.28 -21.79
CA GLU A 135 6.38 -6.15 -20.85
C GLU A 135 6.93 -6.56 -19.48
N PRO A 136 7.97 -5.87 -18.97
CA PRO A 136 8.51 -6.19 -17.66
C PRO A 136 7.51 -5.79 -16.56
N SER A 137 7.22 -6.72 -15.64
CA SER A 137 6.33 -6.51 -14.50
C SER A 137 7.13 -6.29 -13.22
N PHE A 138 6.61 -5.49 -12.29
CA PHE A 138 6.92 -5.68 -10.88
C PHE A 138 6.10 -6.87 -10.39
N ASP A 139 6.77 -7.93 -9.92
CA ASP A 139 6.13 -9.19 -9.54
C ASP A 139 6.38 -9.56 -8.07
N ILE A 140 5.83 -10.70 -7.65
CA ILE A 140 5.91 -11.16 -6.27
C ILE A 140 7.35 -11.50 -5.85
N GLU A 141 8.19 -12.00 -6.74
CA GLU A 141 9.59 -12.33 -6.44
C GLU A 141 10.39 -11.06 -6.13
N GLN A 142 10.20 -10.01 -6.94
CA GLN A 142 10.77 -8.69 -6.65
C GLN A 142 10.20 -8.09 -5.36
N THR A 143 8.89 -8.24 -5.11
CA THR A 143 8.25 -7.77 -3.87
C THR A 143 8.85 -8.43 -2.63
N VAL A 144 9.09 -9.75 -2.66
CA VAL A 144 9.76 -10.47 -1.55
C VAL A 144 11.16 -9.90 -1.31
N GLN A 145 11.93 -9.64 -2.37
CA GLN A 145 13.26 -9.06 -2.23
C GLN A 145 13.22 -7.64 -1.65
N VAL A 146 12.29 -6.80 -2.10
CA VAL A 146 12.07 -5.46 -1.53
C VAL A 146 11.64 -5.55 -0.07
N ALA A 147 10.76 -6.48 0.29
CA ALA A 147 10.32 -6.71 1.67
C ALA A 147 11.49 -7.07 2.60
N LYS A 148 12.48 -7.85 2.12
CA LYS A 148 13.72 -8.14 2.88
C LYS A 148 14.49 -6.85 3.15
N TRP A 149 14.71 -6.01 2.13
CA TRP A 149 15.40 -4.73 2.31
C TRP A 149 14.64 -3.76 3.23
N LEU A 150 13.31 -3.71 3.13
CA LEU A 150 12.48 -2.88 4.00
C LEU A 150 12.58 -3.34 5.46
N LYS A 151 12.54 -4.65 5.71
CA LYS A 151 12.76 -5.20 7.05
C LYS A 151 14.13 -4.81 7.58
N ASP A 152 15.19 -4.97 6.78
CA ASP A 152 16.56 -4.61 7.17
C ASP A 152 16.72 -3.10 7.42
N ALA A 153 15.92 -2.28 6.73
CA ALA A 153 15.84 -0.83 6.93
C ALA A 153 14.97 -0.41 8.14
N GLY A 154 14.39 -1.36 8.88
CA GLY A 154 13.61 -1.08 10.09
C GLY A 154 12.12 -0.84 9.86
N VAL A 155 11.55 -1.30 8.74
CA VAL A 155 10.08 -1.35 8.56
C VAL A 155 9.50 -2.48 9.39
N ASP A 156 8.49 -2.18 10.20
CA ASP A 156 7.89 -3.14 11.13
C ASP A 156 6.82 -4.01 10.46
N VAL A 157 6.06 -3.42 9.53
CA VAL A 157 4.89 -4.04 8.93
C VAL A 157 4.85 -3.77 7.43
N ILE A 158 4.59 -4.81 6.64
CA ILE A 158 4.30 -4.70 5.21
C ILE A 158 2.82 -4.97 4.94
N HIS A 159 2.15 -4.01 4.31
CA HIS A 159 0.75 -4.09 3.93
C HIS A 159 0.62 -4.42 2.45
N VAL A 160 0.07 -5.60 2.17
CA VAL A 160 0.21 -6.24 0.85
C VAL A 160 -1.05 -6.07 0.02
N SER A 161 -0.94 -5.29 -1.06
CA SER A 161 -1.96 -5.05 -2.07
C SER A 161 -1.50 -5.58 -3.45
N SER A 162 -2.17 -5.21 -4.54
CA SER A 162 -1.66 -5.40 -5.90
C SER A 162 -2.22 -4.37 -6.88
N GLY A 163 -1.57 -4.26 -8.04
CA GLY A 163 -2.05 -3.49 -9.19
C GLY A 163 -1.96 -1.98 -9.03
N GLY A 164 -2.67 -1.29 -9.92
CA GLY A 164 -2.83 0.16 -10.02
C GLY A 164 -1.84 0.86 -10.95
N ASN A 165 -0.69 0.25 -11.25
CA ASN A 165 0.39 0.94 -11.97
C ASN A 165 0.14 1.16 -13.46
N VAL A 166 -0.50 0.20 -14.11
CA VAL A 166 -0.71 0.20 -15.57
C VAL A 166 -2.15 -0.20 -15.89
N LYS A 167 -2.70 0.31 -16.99
CA LYS A 167 -4.09 0.05 -17.39
C LYS A 167 -4.30 -1.37 -17.92
N GLU A 168 -3.24 -2.01 -18.40
CA GLU A 168 -3.24 -3.37 -18.94
C GLU A 168 -3.36 -4.44 -17.85
N GLN A 169 -3.28 -4.09 -16.57
CA GLN A 169 -3.39 -5.05 -15.47
C GLN A 169 -4.65 -5.93 -15.57
N LYS A 170 -4.51 -7.22 -15.28
CA LYS A 170 -5.65 -8.16 -15.19
C LYS A 170 -5.80 -8.67 -13.76
N ILE A 171 -6.84 -8.18 -13.08
CA ILE A 171 -7.13 -8.58 -11.70
C ILE A 171 -8.45 -9.35 -11.64
N SER A 172 -8.38 -10.57 -11.13
CA SER A 172 -9.56 -11.41 -10.83
C SER A 172 -10.01 -11.15 -9.39
N TYR A 173 -10.94 -10.21 -9.22
CA TYR A 173 -11.48 -9.89 -7.90
C TYR A 173 -12.34 -11.04 -7.36
N ALA A 174 -11.90 -11.62 -6.25
CA ALA A 174 -12.59 -12.66 -5.49
C ALA A 174 -12.34 -12.43 -3.98
N PRO A 175 -13.10 -13.08 -3.07
CA PRO A 175 -12.77 -13.08 -1.65
C PRO A 175 -11.30 -13.48 -1.41
N SER A 176 -10.59 -12.73 -0.56
CA SER A 176 -9.19 -13.01 -0.19
C SER A 176 -8.19 -13.03 -1.35
N TYR A 177 -8.50 -12.43 -2.51
CA TYR A 177 -7.71 -12.63 -3.73
C TYR A 177 -6.23 -12.21 -3.65
N GLN A 178 -5.83 -11.34 -2.71
CA GLN A 178 -4.43 -10.93 -2.54
C GLN A 178 -3.72 -11.66 -1.37
N VAL A 179 -4.44 -12.48 -0.60
CA VAL A 179 -3.88 -13.15 0.59
C VAL A 179 -2.70 -14.05 0.25
N HIS A 180 -2.70 -14.65 -0.94
CA HIS A 180 -1.58 -15.47 -1.40
C HIS A 180 -0.26 -14.69 -1.55
N PHE A 181 -0.30 -13.39 -1.87
CA PHE A 181 0.88 -12.53 -1.86
C PHE A 181 1.39 -12.28 -0.44
N ALA A 182 0.48 -11.99 0.50
CA ALA A 182 0.82 -11.82 1.90
C ALA A 182 1.45 -13.10 2.48
N GLU A 183 0.86 -14.25 2.18
CA GLU A 183 1.37 -15.56 2.60
C GLU A 183 2.78 -15.83 2.09
N ARG A 184 3.06 -15.51 0.82
CA ARG A 184 4.38 -15.67 0.21
C ARG A 184 5.44 -14.83 0.95
N ILE A 185 5.15 -13.54 1.19
CA ILE A 185 6.06 -12.64 1.92
C ILE A 185 6.26 -13.13 3.35
N LYS A 186 5.19 -13.52 4.04
CA LYS A 186 5.25 -14.02 5.42
C LYS A 186 6.13 -15.26 5.56
N LYS A 187 6.08 -16.17 4.58
CA LYS A 187 6.93 -17.38 4.55
C LYS A 187 8.40 -17.06 4.29
N GLU A 188 8.70 -16.10 3.43
CA GLU A 188 10.06 -15.84 2.95
C GLU A 188 10.82 -14.73 3.68
N VAL A 189 10.11 -13.90 4.46
CA VAL A 189 10.69 -12.77 5.19
C VAL A 189 10.35 -12.92 6.68
N PRO A 190 10.92 -13.93 7.36
CA PRO A 190 10.59 -14.22 8.75
C PRO A 190 10.92 -13.02 9.65
N GLY A 191 10.02 -12.70 10.58
CA GLY A 191 10.16 -11.59 11.52
C GLY A 191 9.68 -10.23 10.99
N LEU A 192 9.16 -10.15 9.76
CA LEU A 192 8.40 -9.00 9.27
C LEU A 192 6.90 -9.26 9.51
N ILE A 193 6.18 -8.31 10.11
CA ILE A 193 4.73 -8.42 10.31
C ILE A 193 4.05 -8.18 8.96
N VAL A 194 3.15 -9.07 8.54
CA VAL A 194 2.47 -8.97 7.25
C VAL A 194 0.99 -8.67 7.43
N MET A 195 0.52 -7.60 6.79
CA MET A 195 -0.89 -7.21 6.76
C MET A 195 -1.52 -7.58 5.41
N ALA A 196 -2.59 -8.37 5.45
CA ALA A 196 -3.35 -8.75 4.25
C ALA A 196 -4.60 -7.89 4.05
N VAL A 197 -4.88 -7.54 2.80
CA VAL A 197 -6.12 -6.90 2.35
C VAL A 197 -6.63 -7.60 1.09
N GLY A 198 -7.90 -7.43 0.74
CA GLY A 198 -8.44 -7.89 -0.55
C GLY A 198 -9.74 -8.65 -0.40
N VAL A 199 -10.85 -7.92 -0.44
CA VAL A 199 -12.22 -8.47 -0.32
C VAL A 199 -12.35 -9.39 0.90
N ILE A 200 -11.87 -8.91 2.05
CA ILE A 200 -12.11 -9.53 3.37
C ILE A 200 -13.29 -8.79 4.00
N THR A 201 -14.35 -9.53 4.34
CA THR A 201 -15.68 -8.91 4.59
C THR A 201 -16.36 -9.29 5.90
N ASN A 202 -15.91 -10.35 6.56
CA ASN A 202 -16.49 -10.86 7.80
C ASN A 202 -15.42 -11.46 8.73
N GLY A 203 -15.81 -11.73 9.97
CA GLY A 203 -14.93 -12.28 11.00
C GLY A 203 -14.38 -13.67 10.65
N PRO A 204 -15.21 -14.66 10.28
CA PRO A 204 -14.74 -16.00 9.95
C PRO A 204 -13.69 -16.04 8.84
N GLN A 205 -13.87 -15.24 7.79
CA GLN A 205 -12.88 -15.11 6.71
C GLN A 205 -11.56 -14.51 7.21
N ALA A 206 -11.62 -13.48 8.07
CA ALA A 206 -10.43 -12.86 8.64
C ALA A 206 -9.68 -13.83 9.57
N GLU A 207 -10.42 -14.56 10.42
CA GLU A 207 -9.86 -15.55 11.34
C GLU A 207 -9.19 -16.70 10.58
N GLU A 208 -9.83 -17.24 9.54
CA GLU A 208 -9.25 -18.31 8.73
C GLU A 208 -7.88 -17.93 8.13
N ILE A 209 -7.71 -16.68 7.68
CA ILE A 209 -6.44 -16.17 7.15
C ILE A 209 -5.36 -16.15 8.25
N LEU A 210 -5.72 -15.74 9.47
CA LEU A 210 -4.83 -15.67 10.61
C LEU A 210 -4.45 -17.06 11.12
N GLU A 211 -5.42 -17.96 11.30
CA GLU A 211 -5.21 -19.34 11.75
C GLU A 211 -4.31 -20.13 10.78
N ARG A 212 -4.44 -19.88 9.47
CA ARG A 212 -3.57 -20.47 8.44
C ARG A 212 -2.18 -19.85 8.39
N GLY A 213 -1.89 -18.83 9.19
CA GLY A 213 -0.60 -18.13 9.22
C GLY A 213 -0.30 -17.35 7.94
N GLN A 214 -1.31 -16.96 7.18
CA GLN A 214 -1.15 -16.26 5.89
C GLN A 214 -0.89 -14.75 6.08
N ALA A 215 -1.25 -14.19 7.23
CA ALA A 215 -0.98 -12.81 7.63
C ALA A 215 -0.88 -12.70 9.16
N ASP A 216 -0.42 -11.57 9.67
CA ASP A 216 -0.43 -11.18 11.08
C ASP A 216 -1.55 -10.17 11.37
N LEU A 217 -1.90 -9.36 10.37
CA LEU A 217 -2.90 -8.31 10.46
C LEU A 217 -3.86 -8.38 9.28
N ILE A 218 -5.11 -8.00 9.51
CA ILE A 218 -6.16 -7.96 8.48
C ILE A 218 -6.61 -6.52 8.28
N ALA A 219 -6.48 -6.02 7.06
CA ALA A 219 -7.02 -4.73 6.64
C ALA A 219 -8.35 -4.90 5.92
N VAL A 220 -9.31 -4.04 6.26
CA VAL A 220 -10.63 -3.99 5.64
C VAL A 220 -10.94 -2.55 5.25
N ALA A 221 -11.35 -2.32 3.99
CA ALA A 221 -11.70 -0.99 3.49
C ALA A 221 -13.21 -0.85 3.26
N ARG A 222 -13.71 -1.39 2.14
CA ARG A 222 -15.13 -1.30 1.73
C ARG A 222 -16.12 -1.83 2.79
N GLY A 223 -15.68 -2.74 3.66
CA GLY A 223 -16.49 -3.23 4.77
C GLY A 223 -16.85 -2.12 5.76
N PHE A 224 -15.87 -1.32 6.19
CA PHE A 224 -16.09 -0.21 7.13
C PHE A 224 -16.88 0.95 6.52
N LEU A 225 -16.82 1.15 5.19
CA LEU A 225 -17.66 2.14 4.51
C LEU A 225 -19.16 1.79 4.57
N ARG A 226 -19.48 0.49 4.63
CA ARG A 226 -20.87 0.00 4.70
C ARG A 226 -21.34 -0.22 6.13
N ASP A 227 -20.43 -0.68 6.97
CA ASP A 227 -20.70 -1.06 8.36
C ASP A 227 -19.56 -0.56 9.25
N PRO A 228 -19.72 0.61 9.91
CA PRO A 228 -18.69 1.12 10.82
C PRO A 228 -18.51 0.25 12.07
N THR A 229 -19.45 -0.68 12.33
CA THR A 229 -19.39 -1.63 13.46
C THR A 229 -18.78 -2.97 13.08
N LEU A 230 -18.16 -3.09 11.89
CA LEU A 230 -17.65 -4.34 11.34
C LEU A 230 -16.80 -5.15 12.33
N ALA A 231 -15.91 -4.50 13.10
CA ALA A 231 -15.09 -5.19 14.09
C ALA A 231 -15.93 -5.79 15.24
N LEU A 232 -16.98 -5.09 15.68
CA LEU A 232 -17.90 -5.60 16.71
C LEU A 232 -18.73 -6.76 16.18
N ARG A 233 -19.20 -6.66 14.93
CA ARG A 233 -19.91 -7.75 14.26
C ARG A 233 -19.00 -8.97 14.08
N ALA A 234 -17.77 -8.79 13.61
CA ALA A 234 -16.80 -9.86 13.45
C ALA A 234 -16.52 -10.59 14.78
N ALA A 235 -16.37 -9.85 15.88
CA ALA A 235 -16.23 -10.44 17.20
C ALA A 235 -17.44 -11.34 17.56
N ARG A 236 -18.68 -10.89 17.31
CA ARG A 236 -19.87 -11.73 17.53
C ARG A 236 -19.92 -12.96 16.64
N GLU A 237 -19.58 -12.82 15.35
CA GLU A 237 -19.53 -13.93 14.39
C GLU A 237 -18.54 -15.03 14.84
N LEU A 238 -17.49 -14.63 15.56
CA LEU A 238 -16.48 -15.52 16.14
C LEU A 238 -16.83 -15.99 17.56
N GLY A 239 -18.03 -15.68 18.07
CA GLY A 239 -18.46 -16.06 19.42
C GLY A 239 -17.76 -15.29 20.56
N LEU A 240 -17.04 -14.21 20.24
CA LEU A 240 -16.38 -13.34 21.22
C LEU A 240 -17.34 -12.28 21.73
N GLN A 241 -17.07 -11.79 22.94
CA GLN A 241 -17.79 -10.65 23.52
C GLN A 241 -17.17 -9.33 23.06
N PRO A 242 -17.86 -8.52 22.23
CA PRO A 242 -17.29 -7.27 21.74
C PRO A 242 -17.14 -6.24 22.86
N ARG A 243 -16.07 -5.45 22.83
CA ARG A 243 -15.92 -4.29 23.71
C ARG A 243 -16.68 -3.09 23.13
N TYR A 244 -17.89 -2.89 23.63
CA TYR A 244 -18.68 -1.72 23.28
C TYR A 244 -18.21 -0.48 24.04
N THR A 245 -18.47 0.70 23.49
CA THR A 245 -18.46 1.95 24.26
C THR A 245 -19.50 1.88 25.37
N SER A 246 -19.32 2.62 26.46
CA SER A 246 -20.20 2.53 27.64
C SER A 246 -21.68 2.74 27.32
N GLN A 247 -21.98 3.64 26.38
CA GLN A 247 -23.33 3.95 25.92
C GLN A 247 -24.01 2.76 25.24
N TYR A 248 -23.27 2.00 24.44
CA TYR A 248 -23.78 0.81 23.77
C TYR A 248 -23.79 -0.41 24.69
N ASN A 249 -22.78 -0.55 25.54
CA ASN A 249 -22.65 -1.66 26.47
C ASN A 249 -23.87 -1.78 27.37
N MET A 250 -24.40 -0.65 27.87
CA MET A 250 -25.58 -0.62 28.75
C MET A 250 -26.80 -1.38 28.20
N PHE A 251 -26.98 -1.38 26.87
CA PHE A 251 -28.08 -2.08 26.20
C PHE A 251 -27.64 -3.40 25.58
N LEU A 252 -26.52 -3.42 24.86
CA LEU A 252 -26.08 -4.59 24.10
C LEU A 252 -25.49 -5.71 24.96
N SER A 253 -25.02 -5.43 26.18
CA SER A 253 -24.54 -6.48 27.09
C SER A 253 -25.67 -7.20 27.82
N ARG A 254 -26.90 -6.66 27.77
CA ARG A 254 -28.07 -7.19 28.49
C ARG A 254 -29.00 -8.02 27.59
N PHE A 255 -28.91 -7.83 26.29
CA PHE A 255 -29.75 -8.50 25.31
C PHE A 255 -28.84 -9.20 24.29
N ASN A 256 -28.90 -10.54 24.23
CA ASN A 256 -28.24 -11.32 23.19
C ASN A 256 -29.00 -11.10 21.87
N PHE A 257 -28.59 -10.07 21.12
CA PHE A 257 -28.97 -9.87 19.72
C PHE A 257 -27.99 -10.56 18.78
#